data_AF-A4RRD7-F1
#
_entry.id   AF-A4RRD7-F1
#
_cell.length_a   1.000
_cell.length_b   1.000
_cell.length_c   1.000
_cell.angle_alpha   90.00
_cell.angle_beta   90.00
_cell.angle_gamma   90.00
#
_symmetry.space_group_name_H-M   'P 1'
#
loop_
_entity.id
_entity.type
_entity.pdbx_description
1 polymer ?
#
loop_
_entity_poly.entity_id
_entity_poly.type
_entity_poly.pdbx_seq_one_letter_code
_entity_poly.pdbx_strand_id
1 'polypeptide(L)'
;MASTTTTSDGFLDALDAVLDVENPELFKWLTAQETAPREMRENEAYASLAAHCAKFLDEKSSEASRAAHGREWIRGWNDSGAGNQ
;
A
#
# COMPACT_ATOMS: atom_id res chain seq x y z
N MET A 1 24.32 16.73 2.12
CA MET A 1 23.33 17.12 1.09
C MET A 1 21.97 17.21 1.78
N ALA A 2 21.20 18.26 1.46
CA ALA A 2 19.93 18.72 2.05
C ALA A 2 18.92 17.61 2.40
N SER A 3 18.00 17.71 3.35
CA SER A 3 17.70 18.59 4.48
C SER A 3 16.66 17.81 5.28
N THR A 4 16.62 17.96 6.61
CA THR A 4 15.59 17.43 7.51
C THR A 4 14.18 17.61 6.95
N THR A 5 13.49 16.50 6.67
CA THR A 5 12.07 16.51 6.28
C THR A 5 11.25 16.90 7.50
N THR A 6 10.99 18.20 7.68
CA THR A 6 9.88 18.65 8.53
C THR A 6 8.61 18.32 7.76
N THR A 7 8.07 17.13 8.00
CA THR A 7 6.72 16.77 7.57
C THR A 7 5.75 17.74 8.26
N SER A 8 4.98 18.51 7.50
CA SER A 8 4.00 19.45 8.04
C SER A 8 2.95 18.71 8.88
N ASP A 9 2.39 19.36 9.90
CA ASP A 9 1.33 18.78 10.73
C ASP A 9 0.15 18.25 9.87
N GLY A 10 -0.27 19.00 8.85
CA GLY A 10 -1.32 18.54 7.93
C GLY A 10 -0.97 17.28 7.13
N PHE A 11 0.31 17.04 6.85
CA PHE A 11 0.74 15.79 6.22
C PHE A 11 0.74 14.65 7.24
N LEU A 12 1.11 14.91 8.49
CA LEU A 12 1.04 13.91 9.56
C LEU A 12 -0.41 13.50 9.83
N ASP A 13 -1.34 14.45 9.85
CA ASP A 13 -2.78 14.17 9.96
C ASP A 13 -3.27 13.34 8.76
N ALA A 14 -2.82 13.70 7.55
CA ALA A 14 -3.14 12.92 6.35
C ALA A 14 -2.56 11.50 6.43
N LEU A 15 -1.33 11.34 6.93
CA LEU A 15 -0.70 10.04 7.13
C LEU A 15 -1.42 9.21 8.20
N ASP A 16 -1.86 9.84 9.29
CA ASP A 16 -2.65 9.18 10.35
C ASP A 16 -3.91 8.54 9.75
N ALA A 17 -4.64 9.29 8.92
CA ALA A 17 -5.80 8.77 8.19
C ALA A 17 -5.47 7.62 7.21
N VAL A 18 -4.24 7.56 6.67
CA VAL A 18 -3.78 6.41 5.86
C VAL A 18 -3.54 5.20 6.75
N LEU A 19 -2.94 5.41 7.93
CA LEU A 19 -2.57 4.33 8.85
C LEU A 19 -3.80 3.74 9.58
N ASP A 20 -4.88 4.52 9.72
CA ASP A 20 -6.19 4.02 10.15
C ASP A 20 -6.78 2.98 9.19
N VAL A 21 -6.31 2.92 7.94
CA VAL A 21 -6.68 1.85 7.02
C VAL A 21 -5.96 0.57 7.44
N GLU A 22 -6.73 -0.34 8.04
CA GLU A 22 -6.23 -1.64 8.45
C GLU A 22 -5.74 -2.50 7.27
N ASN A 23 -4.83 -3.42 7.58
CA ASN A 23 -4.52 -4.53 6.67
C ASN A 23 -5.73 -5.49 6.62
N PRO A 24 -6.06 -6.06 5.45
CA PRO A 24 -5.20 -6.18 4.27
C PRO A 24 -5.36 -5.09 3.21
N GLU A 25 -6.32 -4.17 3.38
CA GLU A 25 -6.73 -3.22 2.33
C GLU A 25 -5.62 -2.26 1.94
N LEU A 26 -4.98 -1.61 2.92
CA LEU A 26 -3.85 -0.71 2.66
C LEU A 26 -2.72 -1.42 1.91
N PHE A 27 -2.40 -2.66 2.29
CA PHE A 27 -1.37 -3.44 1.62
C PHE A 27 -1.72 -3.76 0.17
N LYS A 28 -2.96 -4.17 -0.11
CA LYS A 28 -3.42 -4.46 -1.48
C LYS A 28 -3.26 -3.24 -2.38
N TRP A 29 -3.57 -2.05 -1.88
CA TRP A 29 -3.47 -0.83 -2.66
C TRP A 29 -2.02 -0.39 -2.90
N LEU A 30 -1.16 -0.42 -1.87
CA LEU A 30 0.25 -0.05 -1.98
C LEU A 30 1.06 -1.00 -2.90
N THR A 31 0.57 -2.22 -3.10
CA THR A 31 1.19 -3.23 -3.98
C THR A 31 0.50 -3.37 -5.33
N ALA A 32 -0.46 -2.49 -5.65
CA ALA A 32 -1.24 -2.48 -6.89
C ALA A 32 -2.08 -3.76 -7.15
N GLN A 33 -2.31 -4.57 -6.11
CA GLN A 33 -3.24 -5.70 -6.18
C GLN A 33 -4.68 -5.22 -6.37
N GLU A 34 -5.02 -4.05 -5.82
CA GLU A 34 -6.32 -3.41 -5.98
C GLU A 34 -6.16 -1.88 -6.09
N THR A 35 -7.16 -1.21 -6.67
CA THR A 35 -7.18 0.25 -6.76
C THR A 35 -7.75 0.84 -5.47
N ALA A 36 -7.00 1.72 -4.80
CA ALA A 36 -7.50 2.46 -3.66
C ALA A 36 -8.76 3.29 -3.98
N PRO A 37 -9.68 3.46 -3.03
CA PRO A 37 -10.85 4.33 -3.19
C PRO A 37 -10.42 5.78 -3.48
N ARG A 38 -11.33 6.55 -4.08
CA ARG A 38 -11.04 7.93 -4.52
C ARG A 38 -10.50 8.80 -3.38
N GLU A 39 -11.11 8.73 -2.21
CA GLU A 39 -10.75 9.52 -1.02
C GLU A 39 -9.30 9.25 -0.59
N MET A 40 -8.88 7.99 -0.62
CA MET A 40 -7.50 7.60 -0.30
C MET A 40 -6.51 8.05 -1.38
N ARG A 41 -6.89 7.98 -2.66
CA ARG A 41 -6.03 8.46 -3.76
C ARG A 41 -5.84 9.98 -3.77
N GLU A 42 -6.76 10.72 -3.17
CA GLU A 42 -6.67 12.18 -3.01
C GLU A 42 -5.86 12.59 -1.77
N ASN A 43 -5.53 11.65 -0.88
CA ASN A 43 -4.67 11.88 0.27
C ASN A 43 -3.19 12.01 -0.17
N GLU A 44 -2.56 13.13 0.17
CA GLU A 44 -1.18 13.44 -0.23
C GLU A 44 -0.15 12.49 0.39
N ALA A 45 -0.36 12.05 1.63
CA ALA A 45 0.51 11.11 2.31
C ALA A 45 0.42 9.73 1.68
N TYR A 46 -0.79 9.30 1.30
CA TYR A 46 -0.98 8.07 0.54
C TYR A 46 -0.27 8.13 -0.80
N ALA A 47 -0.42 9.22 -1.57
CA ALA A 47 0.23 9.36 -2.87
C ALA A 47 1.77 9.28 -2.75
N SER A 48 2.34 9.94 -1.73
CA SER A 48 3.77 9.85 -1.43
C SER A 48 4.20 8.43 -1.06
N LEU A 49 3.44 7.76 -0.18
CA LEU A 49 3.74 6.40 0.26
C LEU A 49 3.61 5.39 -0.90
N ALA A 50 2.55 5.49 -1.70
CA ALA A 50 2.32 4.63 -2.86
C ALA A 50 3.43 4.79 -3.90
N ALA A 51 3.89 6.01 -4.17
CA ALA A 51 5.03 6.25 -5.07
C ALA A 51 6.33 5.62 -4.52
N HIS A 52 6.56 5.72 -3.21
CA HIS A 52 7.69 5.08 -2.56
C HIS A 52 7.63 3.54 -2.66
N CYS A 53 6.47 2.95 -2.36
CA CYS A 53 6.24 1.51 -2.47
C CYS A 53 6.40 1.01 -3.91
N ALA A 54 5.84 1.73 -4.90
CA ALA A 54 5.97 1.39 -6.31
C ALA A 54 7.44 1.35 -6.74
N LYS A 55 8.24 2.36 -6.35
CA LYS A 55 9.68 2.38 -6.59
C LYS A 55 10.39 1.19 -5.92
N PHE A 56 10.05 0.89 -4.66
CA PHE A 56 10.68 -0.20 -3.92
C PHE A 56 10.34 -1.57 -4.52
N LEU A 57 9.10 -1.76 -4.97
CA LEU A 57 8.69 -2.96 -5.70
C LEU A 57 9.46 -3.10 -7.00
N ASP A 58 9.67 -2.01 -7.74
CA ASP A 58 10.46 -2.01 -8.97
C ASP A 58 11.92 -2.41 -8.73
N GLU A 59 12.53 -1.87 -7.67
CA GLU A 59 13.93 -2.14 -7.34
C GLU A 59 14.18 -3.52 -6.71
N LYS A 60 13.20 -4.05 -5.96
CA LYS A 60 13.42 -5.19 -5.03
C LYS A 60 12.60 -6.44 -5.35
N SER A 61 11.64 -6.36 -6.27
CA SER A 61 10.78 -7.49 -6.65
C SER A 61 10.73 -7.63 -8.16
N SER A 62 10.90 -8.85 -8.67
CA SER A 62 10.66 -9.12 -10.09
C SER A 62 9.15 -9.11 -10.37
N GLU A 63 8.74 -8.62 -11.53
CA GLU A 63 7.32 -8.58 -11.92
C GLU A 63 6.64 -9.96 -11.80
N ALA A 64 7.35 -11.03 -12.18
CA ALA A 64 6.86 -12.41 -12.07
C ALA A 64 6.63 -12.89 -10.62
N SER A 65 7.26 -12.26 -9.63
CA SER A 65 7.07 -12.58 -8.20
C SER A 65 5.96 -11.76 -7.54
N ARG A 66 5.46 -10.72 -8.22
CA ARG A 66 4.35 -9.88 -7.73
C ARG A 66 3.04 -10.60 -8.03
N ALA A 67 2.08 -10.57 -7.11
CA ALA A 67 0.75 -11.02 -7.47
C ALA A 67 0.14 -10.07 -8.51
N ALA A 68 -0.56 -10.65 -9.47
CA ALA A 68 -1.33 -9.91 -10.45
C ALA A 68 -2.46 -9.10 -9.77
N HIS A 69 -2.96 -8.10 -10.48
CA HIS A 69 -4.15 -7.36 -10.05
C HIS A 69 -5.32 -8.33 -9.76
N GLY A 70 -6.00 -8.14 -8.64
CA GLY A 70 -7.06 -9.03 -8.14
C GLY A 70 -6.58 -10.36 -7.55
N ARG A 71 -5.26 -10.58 -7.39
CA ARG A 71 -4.68 -11.76 -6.73
C ARG A 71 -3.95 -11.35 -5.46
N GLU A 72 -4.18 -12.08 -4.38
CA GLU A 72 -3.54 -11.81 -3.08
C GLU A 72 -2.11 -12.36 -3.00
N TRP A 73 -1.20 -11.62 -2.37
CA TRP A 73 0.18 -12.09 -2.09
C TRP A 73 0.22 -13.11 -0.96
N ILE A 74 -0.64 -12.95 0.05
CA ILE A 74 -0.67 -13.82 1.22
C ILE A 74 -1.79 -14.84 1.01
N ARG A 75 -1.39 -16.10 0.85
CA ARG A 75 -2.32 -17.23 0.81
C ARG A 75 -3.00 -17.33 2.17
N GLY A 76 -4.32 -17.30 2.22
CA GLY A 76 -5.11 -17.43 3.46
C GLY A 76 -5.83 -16.17 3.94
N TRP A 77 -5.65 -15.00 3.32
CA TRP A 77 -6.39 -13.78 3.69
C TRP A 77 -7.86 -13.80 3.25
N ASN A 78 -8.17 -14.45 2.14
CA ASN A 78 -9.53 -14.65 1.64
C ASN A 78 -9.97 -16.12 1.58
N ASP A 79 -9.17 -17.05 2.12
CA ASP A 79 -9.54 -18.47 2.15
C ASP A 79 -10.74 -18.64 3.08
N SER A 80 -11.91 -18.63 2.45
CA SER A 80 -13.18 -18.91 3.09
C SER A 80 -13.22 -20.40 3.44
N GLY A 81 -12.58 -20.78 4.54
CA GLY A 81 -12.88 -22.00 5.29
C GLY A 81 -12.50 -23.36 4.69
N ALA A 82 -11.82 -23.44 3.55
CA ALA A 82 -11.16 -24.70 3.13
C ALA A 82 -9.67 -24.59 3.44
N GLY A 83 -9.34 -24.77 4.73
CA GLY A 83 -7.96 -24.80 5.19
C GLY A 83 -7.12 -25.73 4.31
N ASN A 84 -6.01 -25.22 3.83
CA ASN A 84 -5.04 -25.99 3.07
C ASN A 84 -4.18 -26.80 4.06
N GLN A 85 -4.78 -27.81 4.71
CA GLN A 85 -4.05 -28.88 5.41
C GLN A 85 -3.57 -29.92 4.42
#